data_AF-A0A3M1GR68-F1
#
_entry.id   AF-A0A3M1GR68-F1
#
_cell.length_a   1.000
_cell.length_b   1.000
_cell.length_c   1.000
_cell.angle_alpha   90.00
_cell.angle_beta   90.00
_cell.angle_gamma   90.00
#
_symmetry.space_group_name_H-M   'P 1'
#
loop_
_entity.id
_entity.type
_entity.pdbx_description
1 polymer ?
#
loop_
_entity_poly.entity_id
_entity_poly.type
_entity_poly.pdbx_seq_one_letter_code
_entity_poly.pdbx_strand_id
1 'polypeptide(L)'
;MAPLSTDPDALVYTRSESEFGRARTRAFLETILGLITGKNMHLLSFDEVVQKLRLKQAVYRGLQEIPLENIVGSTGRYEDFTRKFLPKIYNHREKERWRSIYTLAVTGKGFPPIDVYKIDQVYFVKDGNHRVSV
;
A
#
# COMPACT_ATOMS: atom_id res chain seq x y z
N MET A 1 23.61 -18.53 40.95
CA MET A 1 23.22 -17.57 39.89
C MET A 1 23.94 -17.98 38.62
N ALA A 2 23.24 -18.62 37.67
CA ALA A 2 23.81 -19.01 36.38
C ALA A 2 23.86 -17.78 35.44
N PRO A 3 24.89 -17.63 34.60
CA PRO A 3 24.97 -16.51 33.69
C PRO A 3 23.95 -16.70 32.55
N LEU A 4 23.22 -15.64 32.21
CA LEU A 4 22.49 -15.57 30.94
C LEU A 4 23.51 -15.67 29.80
N SER A 5 23.50 -16.78 29.07
CA SER A 5 24.25 -16.89 27.83
C SER A 5 23.58 -16.01 26.77
N THR A 6 24.10 -14.80 26.58
CA THR A 6 23.88 -14.06 25.34
C THR A 6 24.71 -14.71 24.25
N ASP A 7 24.12 -15.67 23.55
CA ASP A 7 24.70 -16.30 22.38
C ASP A 7 24.84 -15.25 21.25
N PRO A 8 26.07 -14.87 20.87
CA PRO A 8 26.30 -13.92 19.78
C PRO A 8 25.73 -14.41 18.46
N ASP A 9 25.67 -15.72 18.23
CA ASP A 9 25.23 -16.32 16.98
C ASP A 9 23.72 -16.22 16.81
N ALA A 10 22.95 -16.33 17.90
CA ALA A 10 21.50 -16.11 17.87
C ALA A 10 21.12 -14.66 17.52
N LEU A 11 21.91 -13.68 18.02
CA LEU A 11 21.76 -12.26 17.68
C LEU A 11 22.14 -11.98 16.23
N VAL A 12 23.23 -12.56 15.74
CA VAL A 12 23.68 -12.47 14.34
C VAL A 12 22.69 -13.15 13.39
N TYR A 13 22.12 -14.29 13.78
CA TYR A 13 21.11 -15.01 13.01
C TYR A 13 19.78 -14.23 12.92
N THR A 14 19.32 -13.66 14.04
CA THR A 14 18.11 -12.80 14.02
C THR A 14 18.33 -11.55 13.17
N ARG A 15 19.54 -10.98 13.22
CA ARG A 15 19.93 -9.84 12.39
C ARG A 15 19.99 -10.22 10.92
N SER A 16 20.54 -11.39 10.56
CA SER A 16 20.64 -11.84 9.17
C SER A 16 19.26 -12.12 8.54
N GLU A 17 18.31 -12.68 9.29
CA GLU A 17 16.91 -12.82 8.86
C GLU A 17 16.26 -11.45 8.56
N SER A 18 16.50 -10.45 9.42
CA SER A 18 15.97 -9.10 9.22
C SER A 18 16.60 -8.39 8.01
N GLU A 19 17.91 -8.57 7.78
CA GLU A 19 18.62 -8.00 6.64
C GLU A 19 18.24 -8.69 5.33
N PHE A 20 18.01 -10.01 5.35
CA PHE A 20 17.49 -10.75 4.21
C PHE A 20 16.07 -10.30 3.83
N GLY A 21 15.21 -10.07 4.82
CA GLY A 21 13.88 -9.48 4.62
C GLY A 21 13.97 -8.11 3.94
N ARG A 22 14.88 -7.24 4.41
CA ARG A 22 15.15 -5.92 3.83
C ARG A 22 15.67 -6.00 2.39
N ALA A 23 16.60 -6.91 2.11
CA ALA A 23 17.14 -7.11 0.78
C ALA A 23 16.07 -7.61 -0.21
N ARG A 24 15.21 -8.57 0.21
CA ARG A 24 14.06 -9.01 -0.60
C ARG A 24 13.08 -7.88 -0.88
N THR A 25 12.76 -7.08 0.13
CA THR A 25 11.87 -5.92 -0.02
C THR A 25 12.46 -4.90 -0.97
N ARG A 26 13.77 -4.61 -0.87
CA ARG A 26 14.46 -3.68 -1.76
C ARG A 26 14.47 -4.16 -3.21
N ALA A 27 14.84 -5.41 -3.46
CA ALA A 27 14.79 -5.99 -4.81
C ALA A 27 13.37 -5.97 -5.40
N PHE A 28 12.36 -6.15 -4.55
CA PHE A 28 10.96 -6.05 -4.94
C PHE A 28 10.52 -4.60 -5.20
N LEU A 29 10.95 -3.64 -4.39
CA LEU A 29 10.72 -2.22 -4.65
C LEU A 29 11.36 -1.79 -5.96
N GLU A 30 12.58 -2.25 -6.27
CA GLU A 30 13.21 -2.02 -7.57
C GLU A 30 12.39 -2.64 -8.72
N THR A 31 11.78 -3.82 -8.49
CA THR A 31 10.88 -4.45 -9.47
C THR A 31 9.57 -3.67 -9.65
N ILE A 32 8.93 -3.25 -8.55
CA ILE A 32 7.74 -2.39 -8.56
C ILE A 32 8.06 -1.07 -9.26
N LEU A 33 9.17 -0.43 -8.90
CA LEU A 33 9.61 0.81 -9.50
C LEU A 33 9.85 0.63 -10.99
N GLY A 34 10.47 -0.48 -11.42
CA GLY A 34 10.61 -0.84 -12.83
C GLY A 34 9.26 -0.92 -13.57
N LEU A 35 8.25 -1.54 -12.94
CA LEU A 35 6.88 -1.61 -13.46
C LEU A 35 6.18 -0.23 -13.47
N ILE A 36 6.47 0.64 -12.50
CA ILE A 36 5.94 2.00 -12.42
C ILE A 36 6.60 2.92 -13.46
N THR A 37 7.90 2.79 -13.68
CA THR A 37 8.66 3.60 -14.66
C THR A 37 8.41 3.16 -16.10
N GLY A 38 8.03 1.90 -16.32
CA GLY A 38 7.74 1.35 -17.65
C GLY A 38 6.25 1.33 -17.96
N LYS A 39 5.69 2.42 -18.51
CA LYS A 39 4.37 2.54 -19.20
C LYS A 39 3.13 1.88 -18.55
N ASN A 40 3.20 1.30 -17.36
CA ASN A 40 2.13 0.49 -16.81
C ASN A 40 1.13 1.41 -16.10
N MET A 41 0.01 1.69 -16.77
CA MET A 41 -0.99 2.69 -16.36
C MET A 41 -1.97 2.19 -15.28
N HIS A 42 -1.68 1.05 -14.64
CA HIS A 42 -2.59 0.32 -13.77
C HIS A 42 -2.11 0.33 -12.30
N LEU A 43 -3.06 0.18 -11.38
CA LEU A 43 -2.75 -0.04 -9.96
C LEU A 43 -2.23 -1.46 -9.75
N LEU A 44 -1.33 -1.62 -8.79
CA LEU A 44 -0.85 -2.94 -8.38
C LEU A 44 -1.90 -3.67 -7.52
N SER A 45 -2.04 -4.98 -7.71
CA SER A 45 -2.84 -5.85 -6.84
C SER A 45 -2.07 -6.15 -5.55
N PHE A 46 -2.63 -5.76 -4.40
CA PHE A 46 -2.01 -6.08 -3.10
C PHE A 46 -1.89 -7.59 -2.86
N ASP A 47 -2.90 -8.37 -3.26
CA ASP A 47 -2.95 -9.81 -2.99
C ASP A 47 -1.84 -10.54 -3.73
N GLU A 48 -1.59 -10.19 -4.99
CA GLU A 48 -0.45 -10.72 -5.75
C GLU A 48 0.89 -10.39 -5.09
N VAL A 49 1.02 -9.18 -4.55
CA VAL A 49 2.24 -8.75 -3.85
C VAL A 49 2.44 -9.55 -2.57
N VAL A 50 1.41 -9.68 -1.74
CA VAL A 50 1.46 -10.47 -0.50
C VAL A 50 1.83 -11.92 -0.79
N GLN A 51 1.22 -12.54 -1.80
CA GLN A 51 1.51 -13.91 -2.21
C GLN A 51 2.97 -14.08 -2.66
N LYS A 52 3.46 -13.21 -3.55
CA LYS A 52 4.85 -13.23 -4.03
C LYS A 52 5.86 -13.01 -2.90
N LEU A 53 5.53 -12.13 -1.95
CA LEU A 53 6.40 -11.82 -0.82
C LEU A 53 6.30 -12.83 0.33
N ARG A 54 5.27 -13.67 0.35
CA ARG A 54 4.93 -14.58 1.46
C ARG A 54 4.74 -13.83 2.79
N LEU A 55 4.15 -12.63 2.73
CA LEU A 55 3.83 -11.84 3.92
C LEU A 55 2.64 -12.49 4.65
N LYS A 56 2.72 -12.56 5.99
CA LYS A 56 1.73 -13.27 6.81
C LYS A 56 1.15 -12.47 7.96
N GLN A 57 1.79 -11.36 8.32
CA GLN A 57 1.42 -10.57 9.49
C GLN A 57 1.26 -9.11 9.08
N ALA A 58 0.29 -8.45 9.70
CA ALA A 58 0.07 -7.02 9.59
C ALA A 58 -0.14 -6.45 10.99
N VAL A 59 0.37 -5.23 11.21
CA VAL A 59 0.20 -4.51 12.48
C VAL A 59 -0.40 -3.15 12.15
N TYR A 60 -1.40 -2.74 12.93
CA TYR A 60 -2.02 -1.43 12.79
C TYR A 60 -1.02 -0.33 13.17
N ARG A 61 -0.91 0.71 12.33
CA ARG A 61 0.06 1.80 12.48
C ARG A 61 -0.55 3.13 12.94
N GLY A 62 -1.86 3.16 13.20
CA GLY A 62 -2.56 4.40 13.54
C GLY A 62 -2.87 5.27 12.33
N LEU A 63 -3.46 6.43 12.61
CA LEU A 63 -3.70 7.48 11.63
C LEU A 63 -2.38 8.20 11.30
N GLN A 64 -2.08 8.34 10.01
CA GLN A 64 -0.85 8.99 9.53
C GLN A 64 -1.15 9.76 8.24
N GLU A 65 -0.49 10.89 8.05
CA GLU A 65 -0.39 11.53 6.74
C GLU A 65 0.55 10.72 5.85
N ILE A 66 0.15 10.48 4.60
CA ILE A 66 0.94 9.72 3.64
C ILE A 66 1.01 10.46 2.30
N PRO A 67 2.16 10.43 1.59
CA PRO A 67 2.25 11.01 0.26
C PRO A 67 1.44 10.21 -0.77
N LEU A 68 0.67 10.89 -1.62
CA LEU A 68 -0.19 10.26 -2.63
C LEU A 68 0.62 9.46 -3.65
N GLU A 69 1.83 9.92 -4.00
CA GLU A 69 2.75 9.25 -4.92
C GLU A 69 3.18 7.86 -4.43
N ASN A 70 3.19 7.65 -3.11
CA ASN A 70 3.53 6.39 -2.49
C ASN A 70 2.36 5.40 -2.46
N ILE A 71 1.15 5.82 -2.86
CA ILE A 71 0.01 4.92 -3.04
C ILE A 71 0.12 4.28 -4.43
N VAL A 72 0.44 2.98 -4.48
CA VAL A 72 0.82 2.28 -5.72
C VAL A 72 -0.21 1.24 -6.17
N GLY A 73 -1.15 0.87 -5.31
CA GLY A 73 -2.04 -0.25 -5.56
C GLY A 73 -3.29 -0.27 -4.70
N SER A 74 -4.04 -1.37 -4.80
CA SER A 74 -5.28 -1.58 -4.05
C SER A 74 -5.50 -3.07 -3.73
N THR A 75 -6.22 -3.38 -2.65
CA THR A 75 -6.62 -4.75 -2.26
C THR A 75 -7.76 -5.30 -3.09
N GLY A 76 -8.28 -4.50 -4.01
CA GLY A 76 -9.34 -4.84 -4.93
C GLY A 76 -9.65 -3.64 -5.80
N ARG A 77 -10.39 -3.82 -6.90
CA ARG A 77 -10.72 -2.72 -7.82
C ARG A 77 -9.49 -2.06 -8.48
N TYR A 78 -8.33 -2.70 -8.46
CA TYR A 78 -7.11 -2.17 -9.12
C TYR A 78 -7.30 -2.02 -10.65
N GLU A 79 -8.27 -2.73 -11.22
CA GLU A 79 -8.67 -2.61 -12.63
C GLU A 79 -9.65 -1.46 -12.88
N ASP A 80 -10.47 -1.10 -11.88
CA ASP A 80 -11.50 -0.07 -11.98
C ASP A 80 -10.93 1.35 -12.05
N PHE A 81 -9.66 1.52 -11.71
CA PHE A 81 -9.00 2.82 -11.62
C PHE A 81 -7.69 2.85 -12.42
N THR A 82 -7.32 4.05 -12.87
CA THR A 82 -5.97 4.32 -13.39
C THR A 82 -4.95 4.34 -12.26
N ARG A 83 -3.66 4.35 -12.59
CA ARG A 83 -2.56 4.53 -11.62
C ARG A 83 -2.71 5.75 -10.71
N LYS A 84 -3.41 6.80 -11.17
CA LYS A 84 -3.71 8.02 -10.40
C LYS A 84 -5.07 7.96 -9.70
N PHE A 85 -5.62 6.78 -9.50
CA PHE A 85 -6.94 6.55 -8.91
C PHE A 85 -8.11 7.20 -9.66
N LEU A 86 -7.93 7.60 -10.93
CA LEU A 86 -9.05 8.08 -11.74
C LEU A 86 -9.97 6.91 -12.12
N PRO A 87 -11.29 7.01 -11.91
CA PRO A 87 -12.22 5.93 -12.23
C PRO A 87 -12.25 5.67 -13.74
N LYS A 88 -12.07 4.40 -14.12
CA LYS A 88 -12.23 3.88 -15.49
C LYS A 88 -13.65 3.41 -15.76
N ILE A 89 -14.34 2.91 -14.73
CA ILE A 89 -15.71 2.45 -14.84
C ILE A 89 -16.65 3.66 -14.86
N TYR A 90 -17.42 3.79 -15.94
CA TYR A 90 -18.39 4.86 -16.12
C TYR A 90 -19.82 4.33 -16.03
N ASN A 91 -20.29 4.10 -14.81
CA ASN A 91 -21.70 3.80 -14.54
C ASN A 91 -22.31 4.85 -13.59
N HIS A 92 -23.64 4.92 -13.55
CA HIS A 92 -24.35 5.95 -12.78
C HIS A 92 -24.00 5.94 -11.29
N ARG A 93 -23.87 4.75 -10.70
CA ARG A 93 -23.56 4.58 -9.27
C ARG A 93 -22.16 5.07 -8.91
N GLU A 94 -21.16 4.71 -9.70
CA GLU A 94 -19.76 5.13 -9.47
C GLU A 94 -19.61 6.64 -9.68
N LYS A 95 -20.30 7.20 -10.69
CA LYS A 95 -20.34 8.65 -10.92
C LYS A 95 -20.93 9.40 -9.72
N GLU A 96 -22.10 9.00 -9.24
CA GLU A 96 -22.74 9.70 -8.10
C GLU A 96 -21.94 9.56 -6.82
N ARG A 97 -21.32 8.38 -6.58
CA ARG A 97 -20.41 8.20 -5.45
C ARG A 97 -19.21 9.15 -5.53
N TRP A 98 -18.58 9.25 -6.70
CA TRP A 98 -17.43 10.14 -6.90
C TRP A 98 -17.83 11.62 -6.69
N ARG A 99 -18.96 12.05 -7.26
CA ARG A 99 -19.47 13.42 -7.11
C ARG A 99 -19.77 13.78 -5.66
N SER A 100 -20.34 12.85 -4.90
CA SER A 100 -20.62 13.03 -3.48
C SER A 100 -19.32 13.26 -2.68
N ILE A 101 -18.31 12.43 -2.92
CA ILE A 101 -16.99 12.56 -2.27
C ILE A 101 -16.30 13.87 -2.64
N TYR A 102 -16.30 14.23 -3.93
CA TYR A 102 -15.74 15.50 -4.39
C TYR A 102 -16.42 16.70 -3.71
N THR A 103 -17.76 16.68 -3.61
CA THR A 103 -18.53 17.74 -2.96
C THR A 103 -18.15 17.89 -1.49
N LEU A 104 -17.98 16.79 -0.76
CA LEU A 104 -17.54 16.83 0.64
C LEU A 104 -16.12 17.42 0.78
N ALA A 105 -15.23 17.11 -0.17
CA ALA A 105 -13.87 17.64 -0.22
C ALA A 105 -13.88 19.18 -0.37
N VAL A 106 -14.52 19.68 -1.43
CA VAL A 106 -14.48 21.10 -1.79
C VAL A 106 -15.28 21.99 -0.85
N THR A 107 -16.29 21.43 -0.16
CA THR A 107 -17.08 22.17 0.84
C THR A 107 -16.44 22.17 2.23
N GLY A 108 -15.30 21.50 2.42
CA GLY A 108 -14.61 21.44 3.71
C GLY A 108 -15.36 20.62 4.78
N LYS A 109 -16.42 19.90 4.40
CA LYS A 109 -17.14 19.00 5.31
C LYS A 109 -16.33 17.76 5.67
N GLY A 110 -15.28 17.48 4.90
CA GLY A 110 -14.38 16.36 5.11
C GLY A 110 -15.06 15.01 4.86
N PHE A 111 -14.25 13.96 4.91
CA PHE A 111 -14.70 12.58 4.85
C PHE A 111 -13.76 11.72 5.70
N PRO A 112 -14.17 10.51 6.09
CA PRO A 112 -13.30 9.63 6.87
C PRO A 112 -11.99 9.35 6.12
N PRO A 113 -10.86 9.17 6.83
CA PRO A 113 -9.59 8.84 6.23
C PRO A 113 -9.66 7.56 5.39
N ILE A 114 -8.69 7.39 4.49
CA ILE A 114 -8.53 6.13 3.75
C ILE A 114 -7.90 5.07 4.65
N ASP A 115 -8.21 3.81 4.36
CA ASP A 115 -7.53 2.67 4.96
C ASP A 115 -6.54 2.11 3.94
N VAL A 116 -5.31 1.87 4.37
CA VAL A 116 -4.24 1.34 3.53
C VAL A 116 -3.47 0.23 4.23
N TYR A 117 -2.92 -0.68 3.43
CA TYR A 117 -1.78 -1.50 3.86
C TYR A 117 -0.48 -0.84 3.44
N LYS A 118 0.50 -0.85 4.34
CA LYS A 118 1.86 -0.39 4.08
C LYS A 118 2.78 -1.59 3.88
N ILE A 119 3.51 -1.62 2.76
CA ILE A 119 4.63 -2.53 2.55
C ILE A 119 5.86 -1.66 2.35
N ASP A 120 6.70 -1.61 3.38
CA ASP A 120 7.87 -0.73 3.44
C ASP A 120 7.55 0.74 3.12
N GLN A 121 7.94 1.27 1.96
CA GLN A 121 7.73 2.68 1.60
C GLN A 121 6.45 2.94 0.80
N VAL A 122 5.72 1.90 0.40
CA VAL A 122 4.56 2.02 -0.49
C VAL A 122 3.26 1.58 0.18
N TYR A 123 2.15 2.09 -0.35
CA TYR A 123 0.82 1.90 0.20
C TYR A 123 -0.14 1.30 -0.83
N PHE A 124 -1.03 0.45 -0.33
CA PHE A 124 -2.09 -0.19 -1.09
C PHE A 124 -3.43 0.15 -0.44
N VAL A 125 -4.36 0.72 -1.20
CA VAL A 125 -5.67 1.11 -0.69
C VAL A 125 -6.48 -0.13 -0.32
N LYS A 126 -6.93 -0.19 0.92
CA LYS A 126 -7.89 -1.17 1.42
C LYS A 126 -9.32 -0.64 1.31
N ASP A 127 -9.52 0.64 1.68
CA ASP A 127 -10.79 1.34 1.50
C ASP A 127 -10.58 2.82 1.13
N GLY A 128 -11.48 3.34 0.30
CA GLY A 128 -11.49 4.75 -0.09
C GLY A 128 -10.83 5.10 -1.42
N ASN A 129 -10.81 4.20 -2.41
CA ASN A 129 -10.23 4.47 -3.75
C ASN A 129 -10.75 5.79 -4.37
N HIS A 130 -12.04 6.10 -4.25
CA HIS A 130 -12.61 7.39 -4.71
C HIS A 130 -12.10 8.60 -3.94
N ARG A 131 -11.83 8.48 -2.64
CA ARG A 131 -11.26 9.57 -1.83
C ARG A 131 -9.82 9.90 -2.23
N VAL A 132 -9.07 8.91 -2.73
CA VAL A 132 -7.70 9.12 -3.27
C VAL A 132 -7.74 9.88 -4.59
N SER A 133 -8.89 9.90 -5.29
CA SER A 133 -9.03 10.48 -6.62
C SER A 133 -9.49 11.94 -6.67
N VAL A 134 -9.86 12.53 -5.54
CA VAL A 134 -10.42 13.89 -5.42
C VAL A 134 -9.48 14.87 -4.77
#